data_AF-A0A966KY18-F1
#
_entry.id   AF-A0A966KY18-F1
#
_cell.length_a   1.000
_cell.length_b   1.000
_cell.length_c   1.000
_cell.angle_alpha   90.00
_cell.angle_beta   90.00
_cell.angle_gamma   90.00
#
_symmetry.space_group_name_H-M   'P 1'
#
loop_
_entity.id
_entity.type
_entity.pdbx_description
1 polymer ?
#
loop_
_entity_poly.entity_id
_entity_poly.type
_entity_poly.pdbx_seq_one_letter_code
_entity_poly.pdbx_strand_id
1 'polypeptide(L)'
;MSPHLVVLIYCPAGESGDGILQVVFQPVGVAPDATPPMAQNVSPFRVEPGKFTYRLVRAELAVERYGQIIAHCRVGQGPWMAVPFTVLAPVAS
;
A
#
# COMPACT_ATOMS: atom_id res chain seq x y z
N MET A 1 3.09 -14.25 -6.36
CA MET A 1 3.80 -14.01 -5.08
C MET A 1 2.90 -13.21 -4.16
N SER A 2 3.09 -13.31 -2.85
CA SER A 2 2.14 -12.76 -1.87
C SER A 2 2.81 -11.85 -0.83
N PRO A 3 3.33 -10.66 -1.20
CA PRO A 3 3.97 -9.78 -0.24
C PRO A 3 2.98 -9.23 0.79
N HIS A 4 3.53 -8.89 1.95
CA HIS A 4 2.81 -8.26 3.05
C HIS A 4 3.34 -6.84 3.24
N LEU A 5 2.41 -5.89 3.31
CA LEU A 5 2.68 -4.49 3.63
C LEU A 5 1.99 -4.16 4.95
N VAL A 6 2.74 -3.62 5.90
CA VAL A 6 2.19 -3.07 7.15
C VAL A 6 2.09 -1.56 7.02
N VAL A 7 0.90 -1.02 7.25
CA VAL A 7 0.66 0.43 7.27
C VAL A 7 0.29 0.84 8.68
N LEU A 8 1.08 1.75 9.28
CA LEU A 8 0.76 2.41 10.54
C LEU A 8 0.07 3.73 10.23
N ILE A 9 -1.10 3.96 10.82
CA ILE A 9 -1.92 5.15 10.55
C ILE A 9 -2.14 5.88 11.87
N TYR A 10 -1.72 7.14 11.92
CA TYR A 10 -1.96 8.04 13.03
C TYR A 10 -3.22 8.87 12.80
N CYS A 11 -4.08 8.97 13.81
CA CYS A 11 -5.19 9.91 13.82
C CYS A 11 -4.83 11.14 14.68
N PRO A 12 -4.74 12.35 14.11
CA PRO A 12 -4.57 13.58 14.89
C PRO A 12 -5.72 13.78 15.90
N ALA A 13 -5.44 14.46 17.01
CA ALA A 13 -6.40 14.60 18.12
C ALA A 13 -7.70 15.37 17.79
N GLY A 14 -7.71 16.16 16.71
CA GLY A 14 -8.87 16.94 16.25
C GLY A 14 -9.66 16.31 15.10
N GLU A 15 -9.27 15.12 14.63
CA GLU A 15 -9.89 14.44 13.48
C GLU A 15 -10.92 13.40 13.94
N SER A 16 -11.86 13.02 13.07
CA SER A 16 -12.91 12.03 13.41
C SER A 16 -12.37 10.62 13.64
N GLY A 17 -11.26 10.29 12.97
CA GLY A 17 -10.62 8.97 13.03
C GLY A 17 -11.19 7.91 12.09
N ASP A 18 -12.24 8.23 11.34
CA ASP A 18 -12.76 7.38 10.26
C ASP A 18 -11.99 7.63 8.96
N GLY A 19 -11.60 6.57 8.27
CA GLY A 19 -10.85 6.71 7.01
C GLY A 19 -10.91 5.47 6.14
N ILE A 20 -10.46 5.63 4.90
CA ILE A 20 -10.29 4.54 3.94
C ILE A 20 -8.81 4.46 3.60
N LEU A 21 -8.18 3.32 3.90
CA LEU A 21 -6.84 3.02 3.41
C LEU A 21 -6.98 2.44 2.00
N GLN A 22 -6.35 3.10 1.04
CA GLN A 22 -6.19 2.59 -0.31
C GLN A 22 -4.71 2.28 -0.55
N VAL A 23 -4.44 1.08 -1.05
CA VAL A 23 -3.14 0.65 -1.53
C VAL A 23 -3.29 0.11 -2.94
N VAL A 24 -2.52 0.64 -3.89
CA VAL A 24 -2.46 0.15 -5.27
C VAL A 24 -1.03 -0.24 -5.63
N PHE A 25 -0.86 -1.36 -6.32
CA PHE A 25 0.43 -1.87 -6.73
C PHE A 25 0.64 -1.62 -8.22
N GLN A 26 1.68 -0.87 -8.56
CA GLN A 26 2.02 -0.50 -9.93
C GLN A 26 3.48 -0.89 -10.26
N PRO A 27 3.80 -1.10 -11.55
CA PRO A 27 5.19 -1.11 -11.99
C PRO A 27 5.90 0.20 -11.65
N VAL A 28 7.21 0.15 -11.42
CA VAL A 28 8.02 1.35 -11.24
C VAL A 28 7.86 2.32 -12.43
N GLY A 29 7.72 3.62 -12.13
CA GLY A 29 7.54 4.68 -13.13
C GLY A 29 6.10 4.88 -13.62
N VAL A 30 5.15 4.05 -13.19
CA VAL A 30 3.72 4.22 -13.51
C VAL A 30 3.02 4.96 -12.38
N ALA A 31 2.27 6.00 -12.70
CA ALA A 31 1.47 6.72 -11.71
C ALA A 31 0.33 5.82 -11.17
N PRO A 32 -0.06 5.96 -9.88
CA PRO A 32 -1.01 5.06 -9.21
C PRO A 32 -2.36 4.91 -9.91
N ASP A 33 -2.80 5.94 -10.64
CA ASP A 33 -4.09 6.07 -11.32
C ASP A 33 -3.99 6.06 -12.85
N ALA A 34 -2.79 5.93 -13.43
CA ALA A 34 -2.60 5.97 -14.88
C ALA A 34 -3.09 4.69 -15.58
N THR A 35 -3.00 3.54 -14.92
CA THR A 35 -3.40 2.24 -15.46
C THR A 35 -4.11 1.41 -14.40
N PRO A 36 -4.92 0.40 -14.77
CA PRO A 36 -5.41 -0.58 -13.81
C PRO A 36 -4.25 -1.19 -13.01
N PRO A 37 -4.34 -1.25 -11.67
CA PRO A 37 -3.23 -1.71 -10.85
C PRO A 37 -3.08 -3.23 -10.92
N MET A 38 -1.86 -3.72 -10.71
CA MET A 38 -1.56 -5.16 -10.65
C MET A 38 -2.33 -5.85 -9.52
N ALA A 39 -2.50 -5.15 -8.40
CA ALA A 39 -3.38 -5.50 -7.30
C ALA A 39 -3.81 -4.23 -6.57
N GLN A 40 -4.92 -4.29 -5.85
CA GLN A 40 -5.38 -3.19 -5.01
C GLN A 40 -6.03 -3.70 -3.73
N ASN A 41 -5.90 -2.90 -2.67
CA ASN A 41 -6.64 -3.07 -1.44
C ASN A 41 -7.31 -1.73 -1.09
N VAL A 42 -8.61 -1.77 -0.86
CA VAL A 42 -9.38 -0.63 -0.35
C VAL A 42 -10.10 -1.12 0.88
N SER A 43 -9.75 -0.60 2.06
CA SER A 43 -10.41 -1.00 3.30
C SER A 43 -10.71 0.18 4.21
N PRO A 44 -11.95 0.27 4.75
CA PRO A 44 -12.26 1.24 5.78
C PRO A 44 -11.53 0.89 7.09
N PHE A 45 -11.28 1.90 7.91
CA PHE A 45 -10.76 1.75 9.26
C PHE A 45 -11.30 2.87 10.17
N ARG A 46 -11.19 2.63 11.47
CA ARG A 46 -11.47 3.63 12.51
C ARG A 46 -10.35 3.64 13.53
N VAL A 47 -9.97 4.83 14.00
CA VAL A 47 -8.93 5.04 15.02
C VAL A 47 -9.42 6.09 16.00
N GLU A 48 -9.17 5.89 17.29
CA GLU A 48 -9.45 6.94 18.27
C GLU A 48 -8.54 8.17 18.01
N PRO A 49 -9.06 9.40 18.18
CA PRO A 49 -8.24 10.61 18.07
C PRO A 49 -7.02 10.56 18.99
N GLY A 50 -5.85 10.91 18.44
CA GLY A 50 -4.57 10.87 19.14
C GLY A 50 -3.92 9.48 19.25
N LYS A 51 -4.46 8.45 18.56
CA LYS A 51 -3.92 7.08 18.57
C LYS A 51 -3.43 6.64 17.20
N PHE A 52 -2.74 5.50 17.20
CA PHE A 52 -2.33 4.78 16.01
C PHE A 52 -3.18 3.52 15.81
N THR A 53 -3.39 3.13 14.56
CA THR A 53 -3.79 1.77 14.18
C THR A 53 -2.79 1.17 13.21
N TYR A 54 -2.89 -0.13 12.97
CA TYR A 54 -2.14 -0.80 11.91
C TYR A 54 -3.07 -1.55 10.96
N ARG A 55 -2.65 -1.67 9.70
CA ARG A 55 -3.32 -2.50 8.69
C ARG A 55 -2.30 -3.41 8.03
N LEU A 56 -2.66 -4.69 7.91
CA LEU A 56 -1.90 -5.66 7.13
C LEU A 56 -2.55 -5.79 5.75
N VAL A 57 -1.84 -5.35 4.72
CA VAL A 57 -2.25 -5.48 3.32
C VAL A 57 -1.50 -6.64 2.71
N ARG A 58 -2.25 -7.64 2.26
CA ARG A 58 -1.71 -8.75 1.46
C ARG A 58 -2.11 -8.54 0.00
N ALA A 59 -1.13 -8.57 -0.89
CA ALA A 59 -1.38 -8.50 -2.32
C ALA A 59 -1.07 -9.85 -2.96
N GLU A 60 -1.87 -10.27 -3.92
CA GLU A 60 -1.53 -11.37 -4.80
C GLU A 60 -1.04 -10.78 -6.12
N LEU A 61 0.27 -10.88 -6.37
CA LEU A 61 0.92 -10.27 -7.53
C LEU A 61 1.40 -11.36 -8.49
N ALA A 62 0.92 -11.28 -9.73
CA ALA A 62 1.48 -12.00 -10.86
C ALA A 62 2.77 -11.27 -11.28
N VAL A 63 3.92 -11.79 -10.81
CA VAL A 63 5.23 -11.21 -11.13
C VAL A 63 5.94 -12.12 -12.11
N GLU A 64 6.05 -11.61 -13.34
CA GLU A 64 6.66 -12.32 -14.47
C GLU A 64 8.15 -12.02 -14.62
N ARG A 65 8.64 -10.95 -13.97
CA ARG A 65 10.04 -10.51 -14.05
C ARG A 65 10.56 -9.97 -12.72
N TYR A 66 11.86 -10.11 -12.51
CA TYR A 66 12.55 -9.42 -11.42
C TYR A 66 12.54 -7.90 -11.65
N GLY A 67 12.57 -7.13 -10.56
CA GLY A 67 12.51 -5.67 -10.62
C GLY A 67 11.71 -5.05 -9.47
N GLN A 68 11.36 -3.77 -9.63
CA GLN A 68 10.61 -3.02 -8.62
C GLN A 68 9.12 -2.90 -8.96
N ILE A 69 8.31 -3.10 -7.93
CA ILE A 69 6.88 -2.78 -7.88
C ILE A 69 6.72 -1.73 -6.79
N ILE A 70 5.86 -0.74 -7.01
CA ILE A 70 5.58 0.31 -6.04
C ILE A 70 4.19 0.09 -5.45
N ALA A 71 4.12 0.00 -4.13
CA ALA A 71 2.86 0.08 -3.39
C ALA A 71 2.57 1.56 -3.08
N HIS A 72 1.61 2.14 -3.79
CA HIS A 72 1.15 3.50 -3.53
C HIS A 72 0.03 3.45 -2.49
N CYS A 73 0.24 4.11 -1.36
CA CYS A 73 -0.65 4.10 -0.20
C CYS A 73 -1.23 5.50 0.02
N ARG A 74 -2.51 5.61 0.34
CA ARG A 74 -3.12 6.86 0.82
C ARG A 74 -4.27 6.61 1.78
N VAL A 75 -4.59 7.62 2.57
CA VAL A 75 -5.83 7.68 3.35
C VAL A 75 -6.79 8.65 2.67
N GLY A 76 -8.01 8.18 2.36
CA GLY A 76 -9.03 8.98 1.67
C GLY A 76 -8.52 9.53 0.34
N GLN A 77 -8.65 10.85 0.15
CA GLN A 77 -8.12 11.57 -1.03
C GLN A 77 -6.80 12.29 -0.74
N GLY A 78 -6.09 11.89 0.32
CA GLY A 78 -4.77 12.44 0.66
C GLY A 78 -3.70 12.08 -0.38
N PRO A 79 -2.48 12.62 -0.21
CA PRO A 79 -1.37 12.37 -1.13
C PRO A 79 -0.96 10.90 -1.11
N TRP A 80 -0.49 10.42 -2.26
CA TRP A 80 0.10 9.10 -2.37
C TRP A 80 1.47 9.04 -1.70
N MET A 81 1.68 8.00 -0.89
CA MET A 81 2.97 7.58 -0.37
C MET A 81 3.45 6.36 -1.16
N ALA A 82 4.66 6.43 -1.71
CA ALA A 82 5.25 5.33 -2.48
C ALA A 82 6.14 4.44 -1.59
N VAL A 83 5.85 3.14 -1.55
CA VAL A 83 6.65 2.14 -0.84
C VAL A 83 7.19 1.12 -1.85
N PRO A 84 8.52 1.08 -2.09
CA PRO A 84 9.09 0.18 -3.07
C PRO A 84 9.15 -1.27 -2.56
N PHE A 85 8.78 -2.21 -3.41
CA PHE A 85 8.94 -3.65 -3.22
C PHE A 85 9.85 -4.21 -4.33
N THR A 86 11.01 -4.74 -3.95
CA THR A 86 11.99 -5.27 -4.91
C THR A 86 11.90 -6.78 -4.98
N VAL A 87 11.61 -7.30 -6.18
CA VAL A 87 11.64 -8.73 -6.50
C VAL A 87 13.03 -9.08 -6.99
N LEU A 88 13.76 -9.89 -6.21
CA LEU A 88 15.11 -10.33 -6.54
C LEU A 88 15.09 -11.73 -7.17
N ALA A 89 16.12 -12.02 -7.97
CA ALA A 89 16.37 -13.38 -8.43
C ALA A 89 16.71 -14.31 -7.24
N PRO A 90 16.39 -15.60 -7.32
CA PRO A 90 16.88 -16.58 -6.36
C PRO A 90 18.40 -16.54 -6.29
N VAL A 91 18.96 -16.60 -5.09
CA VAL A 91 20.40 -16.76 -4.91
C VAL A 91 20.73 -18.21 -5.27
N ALA A 92 21.71 -18.41 -6.16
CA ALA A 92 22.22 -19.75 -6.46
C ALA A 92 22.76 -20.38 -5.17
N SER A 93 22.28 -21.57 -4.83
CA SER A 93 22.71 -22.36 -3.67
C SER A 93 24.07 -23.00 -3.88
#